data_AF-A0A256ZKJ9-F1
#
_entry.id   AF-A0A256ZKJ9-F1
#
_cell.length_a   1.000
_cell.length_b   1.000
_cell.length_c   1.000
_cell.angle_alpha   90.00
_cell.angle_beta   90.00
_cell.angle_gamma   90.00
#
_symmetry.space_group_name_H-M   'P 1'
#
loop_
_entity.id
_entity.type
_entity.pdbx_description
1 polymer ?
#
loop_
_entity_poly.entity_id
_entity_poly.type
_entity_poly.pdbx_seq_one_letter_code
_entity_poly.pdbx_strand_id
1 'polypeptide(L)'
;MISLTGGYIILKNLNQYNTRALLILSTISLMIDLDHFTGLGIQVLHNLTVPALTIVAFIYLHKKKQEKYAAYMLALTVMLGGCLLMDMVQGMYGIPLFYPLSSELYLMPASWDITLPWDHTSNIISRHGIALLLYYGAVFLASKLFSCRR
;
A
#
# COMPACT_ATOMS: atom_id res chain seq x y z
N MET A 1 1.77 -8.06 -5.24
CA MET A 1 1.66 -7.74 -6.69
C MET A 1 1.07 -6.36 -6.95
N ILE A 2 -0.11 -6.04 -6.39
CA ILE A 2 -0.81 -4.74 -6.59
C ILE A 2 0.08 -3.53 -6.21
N SER A 3 0.75 -3.61 -5.07
CA SER A 3 1.71 -2.61 -4.57
C SER A 3 2.80 -2.25 -5.60
N LEU A 4 3.50 -3.26 -6.14
CA LEU A 4 4.53 -3.08 -7.17
C LEU A 4 3.96 -2.46 -8.46
N THR A 5 2.77 -2.86 -8.88
CA THR A 5 2.08 -2.29 -10.05
C THR A 5 1.76 -0.81 -9.85
N GLY A 6 1.27 -0.40 -8.67
CA GLY A 6 0.99 1.00 -8.38
C GLY A 6 2.26 1.86 -8.41
N GLY A 7 3.35 1.39 -7.78
CA GLY A 7 4.64 2.08 -7.82
C GLY A 7 5.24 2.18 -9.23
N TYR A 8 5.07 1.14 -10.05
CA TYR A 8 5.44 1.16 -11.47
C TYR A 8 4.69 2.27 -12.24
N ILE A 9 3.36 2.35 -12.08
CA ILE A 9 2.51 3.35 -12.75
C ILE A 9 2.96 4.77 -12.39
N ILE A 10 3.21 5.02 -11.09
CA ILE A 10 3.66 6.34 -10.61
C ILE A 10 5.01 6.72 -11.23
N LEU A 11 6.02 5.86 -11.13
CA LEU A 11 7.36 6.19 -11.62
C LEU A 11 7.39 6.35 -13.14
N LYS A 12 6.61 5.55 -13.87
CA LYS A 12 6.48 5.66 -15.32
C LYS A 12 5.81 6.98 -15.72
N ASN A 13 4.68 7.33 -15.08
CA ASN A 13 3.96 8.57 -15.40
C ASN A 13 4.78 9.83 -15.08
N LEU A 14 5.64 9.78 -14.07
CA LEU A 14 6.49 10.91 -13.68
C LEU A 14 7.80 10.99 -14.47
N ASN A 15 8.03 10.13 -15.48
CA ASN A 15 9.30 10.00 -16.20
C ASN A 15 10.52 9.78 -15.26
N GLN A 16 10.32 9.09 -14.14
CA GLN A 16 11.35 8.75 -13.16
C GLN A 16 11.52 7.23 -13.00
N TYR A 17 11.17 6.48 -14.03
CA TYR A 17 11.28 5.04 -14.03
C TYR A 17 12.73 4.57 -13.96
N ASN A 18 13.06 3.81 -12.92
CA ASN A 18 14.31 3.09 -12.77
C ASN A 18 14.01 1.73 -12.15
N THR A 19 14.30 0.66 -12.88
CA THR A 19 14.00 -0.72 -12.46
C THR A 19 14.67 -1.08 -11.13
N ARG A 20 15.91 -0.64 -10.89
CA ARG A 20 16.61 -0.90 -9.62
C ARG A 20 15.93 -0.18 -8.46
N ALA A 21 15.55 1.07 -8.65
CA ALA A 21 14.82 1.83 -7.62
C ALA A 21 13.46 1.19 -7.34
N LEU A 22 12.73 0.79 -8.38
CA LEU A 22 11.43 0.11 -8.23
C LEU A 22 11.56 -1.19 -7.42
N LEU A 23 12.56 -2.02 -7.70
CA LEU A 23 12.82 -3.25 -6.97
C LEU A 23 13.16 -2.98 -5.51
N ILE A 24 14.04 -2.01 -5.24
CA ILE A 24 14.39 -1.62 -3.86
C ILE A 24 13.15 -1.13 -3.10
N LEU A 25 12.37 -0.23 -3.69
CA LEU A 25 11.15 0.29 -3.08
C LEU A 25 10.13 -0.82 -2.82
N SER A 26 9.98 -1.76 -3.75
CA SER A 26 9.10 -2.92 -3.57
C SER A 26 9.59 -3.86 -2.47
N THR A 27 10.90 -4.06 -2.32
CA THR A 27 11.45 -4.86 -1.22
C THR A 27 11.17 -4.16 0.11
N ILE A 28 11.41 -2.85 0.19
CA ILE A 28 11.12 -2.04 1.39
C ILE A 28 9.62 -2.11 1.73
N SER A 29 8.73 -2.06 0.74
CA SER A 29 7.30 -2.13 1.01
C SER A 29 6.82 -3.51 1.49
N LEU A 30 7.52 -4.58 1.09
CA LEU A 30 7.28 -5.93 1.60
C LEU A 30 7.84 -6.14 3.01
N MET A 31 8.81 -5.34 3.44
CA MET A 31 9.33 -5.40 4.82
C MET A 31 8.29 -4.97 5.87
N ILE A 32 7.18 -4.35 5.45
CA ILE A 32 5.99 -4.17 6.30
C ILE A 32 5.56 -5.52 6.89
N ASP A 33 5.60 -6.59 6.09
CA ASP A 33 5.09 -7.90 6.48
C ASP A 33 6.11 -8.75 7.28
N LEU A 34 7.22 -8.18 7.75
CA LEU A 34 8.25 -8.95 8.46
C LEU A 34 7.79 -9.53 9.80
N ASP A 35 6.86 -8.86 10.47
CA ASP A 35 6.22 -9.36 11.68
C ASP A 35 5.42 -10.64 11.42
N HIS A 36 4.86 -10.79 10.22
CA HIS A 36 4.20 -12.02 9.75
C HIS A 36 5.19 -13.18 9.61
N PHE A 37 6.38 -12.93 9.05
CA PHE A 37 7.42 -13.97 8.89
C PHE A 37 7.99 -14.45 10.23
N THR A 38 7.99 -13.60 11.25
CA THR A 38 8.56 -13.93 12.56
C THR A 38 7.56 -14.60 13.49
N GLY A 39 6.26 -14.58 13.17
CA GLY A 39 5.22 -15.25 13.96
C GLY A 39 5.04 -14.69 15.38
N LEU A 40 5.66 -13.54 15.69
CA LEU A 40 5.73 -13.01 17.05
C LEU A 40 4.42 -12.37 17.51
N GLY A 41 3.44 -12.15 16.62
CA GLY A 41 2.11 -11.64 16.98
C GLY A 41 2.13 -10.22 17.57
N ILE A 42 3.25 -9.50 17.47
CA ILE A 42 3.40 -8.16 18.03
C ILE A 42 2.91 -7.15 17.01
N GLN A 43 1.60 -6.92 16.96
CA GLN A 43 0.94 -5.90 16.12
C GLN A 43 1.54 -4.49 16.33
N VAL A 44 2.09 -4.22 17.52
CA VAL A 44 2.79 -2.97 17.86
C VAL A 44 4.07 -2.78 17.03
N LEU A 45 4.74 -3.87 16.64
CA LEU A 45 5.95 -3.83 15.84
C LEU A 45 5.62 -3.28 14.44
N HIS A 46 4.51 -3.74 13.83
CA HIS A 46 4.04 -3.26 12.53
C HIS A 46 3.79 -1.74 12.53
N ASN A 47 3.18 -1.22 13.61
CA ASN A 47 2.90 0.21 13.77
C ASN A 47 4.13 1.10 13.93
N LEU A 48 5.24 0.54 14.41
CA LEU A 48 6.53 1.24 14.51
C LEU A 48 7.38 1.05 13.24
N THR A 49 7.31 -0.13 12.62
CA THR A 49 8.19 -0.52 11.52
C THR A 49 7.82 0.20 10.22
N VAL A 50 6.53 0.37 9.91
CA VAL A 50 6.04 1.09 8.74
C VAL A 50 6.51 2.57 8.72
N PRO A 51 6.27 3.38 9.78
CA PRO A 51 6.77 4.75 9.84
C PRO A 51 8.30 4.81 9.94
N ALA A 52 8.95 3.88 10.66
CA ALA A 52 10.42 3.88 10.76
C ALA A 52 11.09 3.61 9.40
N LEU A 53 10.62 2.62 8.63
CA LEU A 53 11.17 2.30 7.31
C LEU A 53 10.93 3.42 6.30
N THR A 54 9.77 4.07 6.34
CA THR A 54 9.48 5.24 5.50
C THR A 54 10.35 6.43 5.86
N ILE A 55 10.59 6.69 7.15
CA ILE A 55 11.49 7.76 7.61
C ILE A 55 12.94 7.46 7.20
N VAL A 56 13.41 6.22 7.36
CA VAL A 56 14.77 5.83 6.94
C VAL A 56 14.94 5.96 5.43
N ALA A 57 13.97 5.48 4.64
CA ALA A 57 13.97 5.64 3.18
C ALA A 57 13.96 7.12 2.78
N PHE A 58 13.15 7.94 3.45
CA PHE A 58 13.10 9.38 3.24
C PHE A 58 14.45 10.05 3.51
N ILE A 59 15.04 9.81 4.69
CA ILE A 59 16.33 10.40 5.07
C ILE A 59 17.44 9.95 4.11
N TYR A 60 17.46 8.68 3.72
CA TYR A 60 18.45 8.14 2.78
C TYR A 60 18.36 8.82 1.41
N LEU A 61 17.15 8.90 0.84
CA LEU A 61 16.92 9.52 -0.47
C LEU A 61 17.17 11.03 -0.44
N HIS A 62 16.78 11.71 0.63
CA HIS A 62 17.00 13.14 0.83
C HIS A 62 18.50 13.47 0.96
N LYS A 63 19.26 12.70 1.76
CA LYS A 63 20.71 12.88 1.96
C LYS A 63 21.51 12.73 0.66
N LYS A 64 21.02 11.90 -0.28
CA LYS A 64 21.63 11.71 -1.61
C LYS A 64 21.37 12.88 -2.59
N LYS A 65 20.65 13.95 -2.18
CA LYS A 65 20.24 15.09 -3.04
C LYS A 65 19.64 14.63 -4.39
N GLN A 66 18.97 13.49 -4.39
CA GLN A 66 18.30 13.00 -5.60
C GLN A 66 17.18 13.99 -5.92
N GLU A 67 17.29 14.78 -6.99
CA GLU A 67 16.23 15.72 -7.42
C GLU A 67 14.84 15.04 -7.57
N LYS A 68 14.87 13.71 -7.69
CA LYS A 68 13.73 12.83 -7.95
C LYS A 68 13.19 12.18 -6.67
N TYR A 69 13.69 12.53 -5.48
CA TYR A 69 13.31 11.88 -4.22
C TYR A 69 11.80 11.94 -3.95
N ALA A 70 11.13 13.04 -4.31
CA ALA A 70 9.68 13.19 -4.15
C ALA A 70 8.90 12.14 -4.96
N ALA A 71 9.36 11.77 -6.17
CA ALA A 71 8.73 10.76 -6.99
C ALA A 71 8.91 9.35 -6.38
N TYR A 72 10.10 9.05 -5.85
CA TYR A 72 10.36 7.78 -5.17
C TYR A 72 9.60 7.67 -3.85
N MET A 73 9.47 8.76 -3.09
CA MET A 73 8.65 8.79 -1.87
C MET A 73 7.18 8.60 -2.20
N LEU A 74 6.65 9.25 -3.23
CA LEU A 74 5.27 9.04 -3.67
C LEU A 74 5.03 7.59 -4.11
N ALA A 75 5.97 7.01 -4.88
CA ALA A 75 5.89 5.62 -5.30
C ALA A 75 5.91 4.67 -4.09
N LEU A 76 6.77 4.94 -3.09
CA LEU A 76 6.80 4.19 -1.84
C LEU A 76 5.47 4.30 -1.10
N THR A 77 4.93 5.51 -0.90
CA THR A 77 3.62 5.71 -0.23
C THR A 77 2.51 4.93 -0.93
N VAL A 78 2.48 4.96 -2.27
CA VAL A 78 1.52 4.18 -3.06
C VAL A 78 1.72 2.67 -2.90
N MET A 79 2.97 2.20 -2.84
CA MET A 79 3.27 0.80 -2.58
C MET A 79 2.77 0.36 -1.20
N LEU A 80 3.05 1.14 -0.15
CA LEU A 80 2.64 0.82 1.23
C LEU A 80 1.12 0.88 1.38
N GLY A 81 0.47 1.87 0.77
CA GLY A 81 -0.99 1.95 0.75
C GLY A 81 -1.63 0.73 0.09
N GLY A 82 -0.99 0.15 -0.92
CA GLY A 82 -1.44 -1.08 -1.56
C GLY A 82 -1.29 -2.33 -0.68
N CYS A 83 -0.25 -2.39 0.17
CA CYS A 83 -0.10 -3.45 1.17
C CYS A 83 -1.20 -3.33 2.25
N LEU A 84 -1.32 -2.15 2.87
CA LEU A 84 -2.31 -1.89 3.92
C LEU A 84 -3.75 -2.19 3.48
N LEU A 85 -4.09 -1.81 2.25
CA LEU A 85 -5.42 -2.05 1.69
C LEU A 85 -5.67 -3.53 1.39
N MET A 86 -4.63 -4.30 1.07
CA MET A 86 -4.76 -5.75 0.95
C MET A 86 -4.99 -6.41 2.32
N ASP A 87 -4.31 -5.94 3.35
CA ASP A 87 -4.45 -6.43 4.72
C ASP A 87 -5.89 -6.20 5.24
N MET A 88 -6.50 -5.04 4.91
CA MET A 88 -7.91 -4.76 5.21
C MET A 88 -8.89 -5.73 4.56
N VAL A 89 -8.59 -6.16 3.32
CA VAL A 89 -9.49 -7.02 2.53
C VAL A 89 -9.41 -8.45 2.99
N GLN A 90 -8.20 -8.98 3.14
CA GLN A 90 -7.99 -10.37 3.52
C GLN A 90 -8.35 -10.60 4.98
N GLY A 91 -8.34 -9.54 5.79
CA GLY A 91 -8.51 -9.62 7.22
C GLY A 91 -7.56 -10.59 7.90
N MET A 92 -6.46 -10.92 7.20
CA MET A 92 -5.43 -11.80 7.70
C MET A 92 -4.85 -11.18 8.97
N TYR A 93 -4.63 -9.87 8.96
CA TYR A 93 -4.15 -9.08 10.09
C TYR A 93 -4.69 -7.67 9.86
N GLY A 94 -5.82 -7.33 10.47
CA GLY A 94 -6.45 -6.03 10.22
C GLY A 94 -5.46 -4.90 10.51
N ILE A 95 -5.61 -3.75 9.86
CA ILE A 95 -4.59 -2.71 9.89
C ILE A 95 -4.24 -2.39 11.35
N PRO A 96 -3.03 -2.75 11.82
CA PRO A 96 -2.71 -2.57 13.23
C PRO A 96 -2.58 -1.08 13.58
N LEU A 97 -2.44 -0.18 12.58
CA LEU A 97 -2.26 1.27 12.78
C LEU A 97 -3.31 1.89 13.71
N PHE A 98 -4.53 1.35 13.70
CA PHE A 98 -5.62 1.87 14.53
C PHE A 98 -6.07 0.90 15.61
N TYR A 99 -5.46 -0.28 15.78
CA TYR A 99 -5.79 -1.15 16.91
C TYR A 99 -4.86 -0.85 18.11
N PRO A 100 -5.37 -0.74 19.34
CA PRO A 100 -6.76 -0.94 19.78
C PRO A 100 -7.64 0.33 19.74
N LEU A 101 -7.17 1.44 19.14
CA LEU A 101 -7.90 2.71 19.08
C LEU A 101 -9.28 2.60 18.38
N SER A 102 -9.46 1.72 17.39
CA SER A 102 -10.72 1.50 16.69
C SER A 102 -10.76 0.12 16.02
N SER A 103 -11.80 -0.68 16.35
CA SER A 103 -12.12 -1.95 15.68
C SER A 103 -12.84 -1.76 14.34
N GLU A 104 -13.43 -0.59 14.10
CA GLU A 104 -14.16 -0.29 12.86
C GLU A 104 -13.22 0.05 11.69
N LEU A 105 -12.01 0.55 11.99
CA LEU A 105 -10.98 0.86 11.00
C LEU A 105 -10.05 -0.34 10.70
N TYR A 106 -10.36 -1.50 11.29
CA TYR A 106 -9.50 -2.68 11.26
C TYR A 106 -9.67 -3.50 9.97
N LEU A 107 -10.88 -3.59 9.42
CA LEU A 107 -11.24 -4.47 8.30
C LEU A 107 -12.23 -3.82 7.35
N MET A 108 -12.16 -4.19 6.06
CA MET A 108 -13.28 -3.89 5.16
C MET A 108 -14.51 -4.73 5.56
N PRO A 109 -15.68 -4.10 5.81
CA PRO A 109 -16.87 -4.80 6.29
C PRO A 109 -17.31 -5.90 5.33
N ALA A 110 -17.48 -7.13 5.85
CA ALA A 110 -17.91 -8.28 5.04
C ALA A 110 -19.26 -8.06 4.34
N SER A 111 -20.10 -7.18 4.88
CA SER A 111 -21.36 -6.75 4.26
C SER A 111 -21.22 -6.05 2.91
N TRP A 112 -19.99 -5.67 2.51
CA TRP A 112 -19.73 -5.10 1.19
C TRP A 112 -19.61 -6.16 0.08
N ASP A 113 -19.50 -7.43 0.43
CA ASP A 113 -19.58 -8.52 -0.54
C ASP A 113 -21.06 -8.75 -0.93
N ILE A 114 -21.39 -8.58 -2.21
CA ILE A 114 -22.72 -8.86 -2.76
C ILE A 114 -22.65 -10.16 -3.56
N THR A 115 -23.34 -11.18 -3.09
CA THR A 115 -23.44 -12.51 -3.73
C THR A 115 -24.76 -12.66 -4.49
N LEU A 116 -24.76 -13.49 -5.53
CA LEU A 116 -26.01 -13.93 -6.14
C LEU A 116 -26.76 -14.85 -5.17
N PRO A 117 -28.09 -14.73 -5.06
CA PRO A 117 -28.88 -15.51 -4.10
C PRO A 117 -28.84 -17.03 -4.31
N TRP A 118 -28.31 -17.50 -5.45
CA TRP A 118 -28.31 -18.92 -5.85
C TRP A 118 -26.91 -19.50 -6.00
N ASP A 119 -25.87 -18.68 -5.85
CA ASP A 119 -24.48 -19.11 -5.97
C ASP A 119 -23.61 -18.30 -5.02
N HIS A 120 -23.32 -18.89 -3.85
CA HIS A 120 -22.45 -18.28 -2.85
C HIS A 120 -20.96 -18.35 -3.24
N THR A 121 -20.62 -18.93 -4.38
CA THR A 121 -19.22 -19.07 -4.82
C THR A 121 -18.74 -17.90 -5.69
N SER A 122 -19.66 -17.08 -6.22
CA SER A 122 -19.33 -15.96 -7.10
C SER A 122 -19.91 -14.63 -6.58
N ASN A 123 -19.02 -13.74 -6.10
CA ASN A 123 -19.39 -12.39 -5.68
C ASN A 123 -19.59 -11.50 -6.93
N ILE A 124 -20.75 -10.85 -7.05
CA ILE A 124 -21.00 -9.80 -8.06
C ILE A 124 -20.15 -8.57 -7.75
N ILE A 125 -20.13 -8.20 -6.47
CA ILE A 125 -19.28 -7.14 -5.93
C ILE A 125 -18.50 -7.77 -4.79
N SER A 126 -17.18 -7.65 -4.84
CA SER A 126 -16.31 -8.10 -3.76
C SER A 126 -15.60 -6.91 -3.12
N ARG A 127 -15.35 -7.01 -1.80
CA ARG A 127 -14.44 -6.12 -1.07
C ARG A 127 -13.10 -5.98 -1.76
N HIS A 128 -12.58 -7.07 -2.32
CA HIS A 128 -11.35 -7.04 -3.10
C HIS A 128 -11.47 -6.14 -4.34
N GLY A 129 -12.57 -6.24 -5.08
CA GLY A 129 -12.86 -5.36 -6.22
C GLY A 129 -13.00 -3.89 -5.82
N ILE A 130 -13.71 -3.60 -4.73
CA ILE A 130 -13.86 -2.24 -4.17
C ILE A 130 -12.49 -1.69 -3.78
N ALA A 131 -11.67 -2.48 -3.10
CA ALA A 131 -10.35 -2.10 -2.65
C ALA A 131 -9.43 -1.79 -3.85
N LEU A 132 -9.42 -2.64 -4.88
CA LEU A 132 -8.68 -2.41 -6.12
C LEU A 132 -9.12 -1.11 -6.82
N LEU A 133 -10.44 -0.86 -6.88
CA LEU A 133 -10.99 0.36 -7.47
C LEU A 133 -10.50 1.60 -6.72
N LEU A 134 -10.57 1.60 -5.38
CA LEU A 134 -10.08 2.68 -4.54
C LEU A 134 -8.57 2.89 -4.71
N TYR A 135 -7.80 1.80 -4.70
CA TYR A 135 -6.35 1.83 -4.86
C TYR A 135 -5.94 2.45 -6.21
N TYR A 136 -6.43 1.91 -7.32
CA TYR A 136 -6.07 2.41 -8.63
C TYR A 136 -6.66 3.80 -8.91
N GLY A 137 -7.82 4.13 -8.35
CA GLY A 137 -8.37 5.49 -8.35
C GLY A 137 -7.43 6.49 -7.68
N ALA A 138 -6.89 6.15 -6.50
CA ALA A 138 -5.90 6.97 -5.80
C ALA A 138 -4.58 7.09 -6.57
N VAL A 139 -4.08 5.99 -7.14
CA VAL A 139 -2.88 5.98 -8.01
C VAL A 139 -3.06 6.92 -9.20
N PHE A 140 -4.20 6.84 -9.87
CA PHE A 140 -4.52 7.70 -11.01
C PHE A 140 -4.53 9.17 -10.59
N LEU A 141 -5.25 9.51 -9.51
CA LEU A 141 -5.35 10.87 -9.00
C LEU A 141 -3.98 11.43 -8.59
N ALA A 142 -3.19 10.65 -7.83
CA ALA A 142 -1.85 11.02 -7.40
C ALA A 142 -0.93 11.27 -8.61
N SER A 143 -1.00 10.41 -9.63
CA SER A 143 -0.21 10.55 -10.84
C SER A 143 -0.56 11.84 -11.60
N LYS A 144 -1.85 12.20 -11.68
CA LYS A 144 -2.31 13.45 -12.32
C LYS A 144 -1.88 14.69 -11.54
N LEU A 145 -2.10 14.70 -10.22
CA LEU A 145 -1.77 15.86 -9.37
C LEU A 145 -0.27 16.19 -9.39
N PHE A 146 0.60 15.17 -9.37
CA PHE A 146 2.05 15.37 -9.41
C PHE A 146 2.58 15.68 -10.81
N SER A 147 1.88 15.27 -11.87
CA SER A 147 2.26 15.60 -13.25
C SER A 147 1.92 17.06 -13.58
N CYS A 148 0.85 17.63 -13.03
CA CYS A 148 0.44 19.01 -13.28
C CYS A 148 1.25 20.09 -12.51
N ARG A 149 2.14 19.69 -11.59
CA ARG A 149 2.96 20.61 -10.77
C ARG A 149 4.41 20.78 -11.26
N ARG A 150 4.73 20.25 -12.44
CA ARG A 150 6.00 20.51 -13.15
C ARG A 150 5.76 21.44 -14.31
#